data_AF-A0A542M0S3-F1
#
_entry.id   AF-A0A542M0S3-F1
#
_cell.length_a   1.000
_cell.length_b   1.000
_cell.length_c   1.000
_cell.angle_alpha   90.00
_cell.angle_beta   90.00
_cell.angle_gamma   90.00
#
_symmetry.space_group_name_H-M   'P 1'
#
loop_
_entity.id
_entity.type
_entity.pdbx_description
1 polymer ?
#
loop_
_entity_poly.entity_id
_entity_poly.type
_entity_poly.pdbx_seq_one_letter_code
_entity_poly.pdbx_strand_id
1 'polypeptide(L)'
;MDSQPRPTDSTTQQERAPVWLRGAVLPWILASALVITNIVTLLSEPVRLPGQDSRVSAIKAAIEDSIHSIMGRRPRPASTNAVQTAEDLSRENRILAERKKELESAVNKLQRENSTAKAQKVEADNHLRTLQAEHTGLREKHIALEKDRDALKAISVRRAKVVKTVADRISRNLAVHAGELITELPLRAAPYVGVATLVAGTAVDIKSDCELSRTLNDLVVEHQEAPLDTHAVCQYADKIPTATQVWTMAKSQADKLTVPVYQVVERLYRR
;
A
#
# COMPACT_ATOMS: atom_id res chain seq x y z
N MET A 1 55.75 -3.50 1.65
CA MET A 1 55.12 -2.20 1.34
C MET A 1 53.62 -2.43 1.25
N ASP A 2 52.99 -2.99 2.29
CA ASP A 2 52.63 -2.33 3.57
C ASP A 2 51.43 -1.39 3.35
N SER A 3 50.29 -1.48 4.03
CA SER A 3 49.82 -2.33 5.12
C SER A 3 48.30 -2.23 5.17
N GLN A 4 47.63 -3.34 5.47
CA GLN A 4 46.30 -3.30 6.10
C GLN A 4 46.50 -3.08 7.61
N PRO A 5 45.56 -2.44 8.33
CA PRO A 5 44.62 -3.27 9.10
C PRO A 5 43.19 -2.66 9.30
N ARG A 6 42.22 -3.55 9.50
CA ARG A 6 40.97 -3.39 10.31
C ARG A 6 41.29 -3.80 11.77
N PRO A 7 40.35 -3.82 12.74
CA PRO A 7 39.19 -2.97 13.11
C PRO A 7 39.24 -2.59 14.61
N THR A 8 38.22 -1.92 15.20
CA THR A 8 37.56 -2.26 16.51
C THR A 8 36.59 -1.19 17.00
N ASP A 9 35.59 -1.68 17.76
CA ASP A 9 34.44 -1.05 18.39
C ASP A 9 34.72 0.09 19.38
N SER A 10 33.70 0.93 19.65
CA SER A 10 33.27 1.15 21.04
C SER A 10 31.97 1.97 21.12
N THR A 11 30.99 1.35 21.77
CA THR A 11 29.83 1.96 22.40
C THR A 11 30.30 2.88 23.53
N THR A 12 29.87 4.15 23.56
CA THR A 12 29.81 4.91 24.82
C THR A 12 28.70 5.96 24.78
N GLN A 13 27.61 5.59 25.43
CA GLN A 13 26.72 6.43 26.22
C GLN A 13 27.45 7.62 26.87
N GLN A 14 27.03 8.86 26.60
CA GLN A 14 27.13 9.91 27.62
C GLN A 14 26.14 11.04 27.42
N GLU A 15 25.21 11.09 28.37
CA GLU A 15 24.30 12.17 28.68
C GLU A 15 25.02 13.53 28.75
N ARG A 16 24.36 14.56 28.23
CA ARG A 16 24.57 15.94 28.67
C ARG A 16 23.26 16.51 29.17
N ALA A 17 23.05 16.42 30.48
CA ALA A 17 22.32 17.47 31.18
C ALA A 17 23.24 18.69 31.35
N PRO A 18 22.67 19.91 31.38
CA PRO A 18 23.08 20.81 32.44
C PRO A 18 21.89 21.18 33.32
N VAL A 19 22.12 20.95 34.61
CA VAL A 19 21.38 21.37 35.78
C VAL A 19 21.24 22.90 35.80
N TRP A 20 20.00 23.40 35.80
CA TRP A 20 19.60 24.62 36.51
C TRP A 20 18.15 24.44 36.98
N LEU A 21 17.98 23.77 38.12
CA LEU A 21 16.73 23.72 38.88
C LEU A 21 17.03 24.18 40.30
N ARG A 22 16.89 25.49 40.53
CA ARG A 22 16.58 26.06 41.85
C ARG A 22 15.42 27.03 41.68
N GLY A 23 14.30 26.65 42.29
CA GLY A 23 13.21 27.56 42.65
C GLY A 23 12.09 27.68 41.62
N ALA A 24 11.06 26.83 41.72
CA ALA A 24 9.64 27.16 41.54
C ALA A 24 8.76 25.90 41.37
N VAL A 25 8.74 24.99 42.34
CA VAL A 25 7.78 23.85 42.34
C VAL A 25 6.98 23.79 43.65
N LEU A 26 6.61 24.96 44.17
CA LEU A 26 5.67 25.07 45.30
C LEU A 26 4.28 25.69 45.02
N PRO A 27 3.94 26.28 43.85
CA PRO A 27 2.57 26.79 43.67
C PRO A 27 1.59 25.81 43.00
N TRP A 28 2.02 24.66 42.47
CA TRP A 28 1.15 23.77 41.69
C TRP A 28 0.43 22.66 42.48
N ILE A 29 0.85 22.36 43.71
CA ILE A 29 0.19 21.33 44.54
C ILE A 29 -1.03 21.90 45.30
N LEU A 30 -1.09 23.22 45.52
CA LEU A 30 -2.28 23.87 46.10
C LEU A 30 -3.38 24.14 45.06
N ALA A 31 -3.04 24.23 43.77
CA ALA A 31 -4.02 24.40 42.70
C ALA A 31 -4.82 23.11 42.40
N SER A 32 -4.24 21.93 42.68
CA SER A 32 -4.90 20.63 42.44
C SER A 32 -5.90 20.25 43.55
N ALA A 33 -5.73 20.75 44.77
CA ALA A 33 -6.68 20.50 45.87
C ALA A 33 -7.99 21.31 45.75
N LEU A 34 -8.00 22.42 45.02
CA LEU A 34 -9.18 23.29 44.82
C LEU A 34 -10.06 22.87 43.63
N VAL A 35 -9.55 21.97 42.78
CA VAL A 35 -10.29 21.45 41.62
C VAL A 35 -11.05 20.17 41.96
N ILE A 36 -10.58 19.37 42.93
CA ILE A 36 -11.26 18.12 43.32
C ILE A 36 -12.50 18.38 44.20
N THR A 37 -12.52 19.43 45.01
CA THR A 37 -13.68 19.81 45.84
C THR A 37 -14.85 20.36 45.03
N ASN A 38 -14.62 20.91 43.84
CA ASN A 38 -15.68 21.47 42.99
C ASN A 38 -16.44 20.38 42.19
N ILE A 39 -15.79 19.25 41.92
CA ILE A 39 -16.39 18.16 41.12
C ILE A 39 -17.36 17.31 41.97
N VAL A 40 -17.14 17.21 43.29
CA VAL A 40 -18.06 16.48 44.20
C VAL A 40 -19.35 17.27 44.49
N THR A 41 -19.31 18.60 44.44
CA THR A 41 -20.49 19.46 44.66
C THR A 41 -21.44 19.58 43.45
N LEU A 42 -21.05 19.12 42.26
CA LEU A 42 -21.86 19.25 41.04
C LEU A 42 -22.61 17.97 40.62
N LEU A 43 -22.48 16.86 41.38
CA LEU A 43 -23.07 15.56 41.05
C LEU A 43 -24.00 14.96 42.12
N SER A 44 -24.44 15.73 43.11
CA SER A 44 -25.43 15.24 44.09
C SER A 44 -26.77 15.92 43.90
N GLU A 45 -27.75 15.12 43.47
CA GLU A 45 -29.18 15.36 43.58
C GLU A 45 -29.59 15.86 44.99
N PRO A 46 -30.73 16.55 45.13
CA PRO A 46 -31.08 17.27 46.34
C PRO A 46 -31.43 16.31 47.49
N VAL A 47 -30.47 16.06 48.37
CA VAL A 47 -30.74 15.55 49.72
C VAL A 47 -31.48 16.64 50.49
N ARG A 48 -32.80 16.46 50.65
CA ARG A 48 -33.60 17.16 51.66
C ARG A 48 -32.99 16.90 53.03
N LEU A 49 -32.44 17.94 53.66
CA LEU A 49 -32.10 17.97 55.08
C LEU A 49 -32.86 19.12 55.77
N PRO A 50 -33.30 18.91 57.02
CA PRO A 50 -34.26 19.76 57.72
C PRO A 50 -33.59 21.04 58.22
N GLY A 51 -34.15 22.20 57.89
CA GLY A 51 -33.60 23.49 58.33
C GLY A 51 -33.85 24.66 57.38
N GLN A 52 -34.35 24.41 56.16
CA GLN A 52 -34.82 25.48 55.27
C GLN A 52 -36.25 25.96 55.58
N ASP A 53 -37.06 25.14 56.27
CA ASP A 53 -38.43 25.52 56.64
C ASP A 53 -38.48 26.60 57.72
N SER A 54 -37.47 26.72 58.59
CA SER A 54 -37.44 27.77 59.62
C SER A 54 -37.12 29.15 59.02
N ARG A 55 -36.32 29.21 57.96
CA ARG A 55 -36.01 30.47 57.25
C ARG A 55 -37.13 30.87 56.29
N VAL A 56 -37.73 29.92 55.58
CA VAL A 56 -38.88 30.20 54.72
C VAL A 56 -40.12 30.54 55.56
N SER A 57 -40.31 29.91 56.73
CA SER A 57 -41.39 30.25 57.68
C SER A 57 -41.15 31.58 58.38
N ALA A 58 -39.91 31.93 58.77
CA ALA A 58 -39.60 33.25 59.34
C ALA A 58 -39.75 34.38 58.32
N ILE A 59 -39.40 34.13 57.05
CA ILE A 59 -39.62 35.09 55.96
C ILE A 59 -41.11 35.22 55.65
N LYS A 60 -41.87 34.10 55.65
CA LYS A 60 -43.31 34.12 55.42
C LYS A 60 -44.07 34.81 56.57
N ALA A 61 -43.68 34.56 57.83
CA ALA A 61 -44.24 35.22 59.01
C ALA A 61 -43.88 36.72 59.06
N ALA A 62 -42.65 37.10 58.68
CA ALA A 62 -42.26 38.51 58.59
C ALA A 62 -42.99 39.26 57.46
N ILE A 63 -43.34 38.57 56.38
CA ILE A 63 -44.18 39.11 55.29
C ILE A 63 -45.64 39.22 55.74
N GLU A 64 -46.17 38.25 56.48
CA GLU A 64 -47.57 38.24 56.94
C GLU A 64 -47.81 39.30 58.04
N ASP A 65 -46.84 39.51 58.94
CA ASP A 65 -46.89 40.55 59.99
C ASP A 65 -46.77 41.98 59.38
N SER A 66 -46.03 42.11 58.28
CA SER A 66 -45.92 43.38 57.53
C SER A 66 -47.18 43.71 56.73
N ILE A 67 -47.94 42.70 56.27
CA ILE A 67 -49.20 42.89 55.53
C ILE A 67 -50.34 43.30 56.47
N HIS A 68 -50.36 42.82 57.72
CA HIS A 68 -51.36 43.26 58.71
C HIS A 68 -51.13 44.69 59.23
N SER A 69 -49.89 45.20 59.24
CA SER A 69 -49.60 46.59 59.65
C SER A 69 -50.00 47.65 58.61
N ILE A 70 -50.32 47.27 57.37
CA ILE A 70 -50.62 48.24 56.29
C ILE A 70 -52.12 48.57 56.22
N MET A 71 -53.01 47.79 56.84
CA MET A 71 -54.46 48.01 56.79
C MET A 71 -55.01 49.09 57.74
N GLY A 72 -54.15 49.86 58.43
CA GLY A 72 -54.56 50.88 59.40
C GLY A 72 -54.18 52.33 59.09
N ARG A 73 -53.50 52.63 57.97
CA ARG A 73 -53.05 54.01 57.67
C ARG A 73 -54.02 54.73 56.74
N ARG A 74 -54.68 55.78 57.28
CA ARG A 74 -55.41 56.80 56.49
C ARG A 74 -54.52 57.31 55.34
N PRO A 75 -55.09 57.58 54.15
CA PRO A 75 -54.34 58.16 53.04
C PRO A 75 -53.90 59.58 53.42
N ARG A 76 -52.58 59.77 53.56
CA ARG A 76 -51.96 61.09 53.68
C ARG A 76 -51.53 61.52 52.27
N PRO A 77 -51.87 62.73 51.81
CA PRO A 77 -51.51 63.15 50.45
C PRO A 77 -49.98 63.17 50.31
N ALA A 78 -49.46 62.43 49.33
CA ALA A 78 -48.04 62.36 49.02
C ALA A 78 -47.54 63.73 48.54
N SER A 79 -46.35 64.15 48.96
CA SER A 79 -45.72 65.35 48.42
C SER A 79 -45.18 65.07 47.01
N THR A 80 -45.22 66.08 46.14
CA THR A 80 -44.88 65.99 44.71
C THR A 80 -43.48 65.43 44.44
N ASN A 81 -42.52 65.65 45.35
CA ASN A 81 -41.13 65.20 45.20
C ASN A 81 -40.97 63.69 45.48
N ALA A 82 -41.79 63.12 46.36
CA ALA A 82 -41.82 61.68 46.63
C ALA A 82 -42.52 60.89 45.50
N VAL A 83 -43.45 61.52 44.80
CA VAL A 83 -44.12 60.94 43.62
C VAL A 83 -43.18 60.92 42.41
N GLN A 84 -42.43 62.01 42.16
CA GLN A 84 -41.44 62.06 41.06
C GLN A 84 -40.32 61.02 41.22
N THR A 85 -39.77 60.88 42.43
CA THR A 85 -38.72 59.88 42.72
C THR A 85 -39.23 58.43 42.59
N ALA A 86 -40.48 58.14 42.94
CA ALA A 86 -41.07 56.82 42.75
C ALA A 86 -41.31 56.47 41.27
N GLU A 87 -41.69 57.46 40.45
CA GLU A 87 -41.85 57.27 39.01
C GLU A 87 -40.52 56.99 38.30
N ASP A 88 -39.45 57.70 38.68
CA ASP A 88 -38.12 57.51 38.10
C ASP A 88 -37.54 56.13 38.49
N LEU A 89 -37.66 55.70 39.75
CA LEU A 89 -37.29 54.34 40.16
C LEU A 89 -38.11 53.26 39.43
N SER A 90 -39.38 53.53 39.12
CA SER A 90 -40.22 52.61 38.35
C SER A 90 -39.77 52.49 36.90
N ARG A 91 -39.33 53.61 36.28
CA ARG A 91 -38.74 53.60 34.94
C ARG A 91 -37.41 52.84 34.91
N GLU A 92 -36.53 53.08 35.87
CA GLU A 92 -35.26 52.35 35.95
C GLU A 92 -35.45 50.86 36.15
N ASN A 93 -36.39 50.45 37.03
CA ASN A 93 -36.70 49.03 37.21
C ASN A 93 -37.26 48.39 35.93
N ARG A 94 -38.05 49.11 35.13
CA ARG A 94 -38.51 48.63 33.81
C ARG A 94 -37.34 48.45 32.84
N ILE A 95 -36.44 49.43 32.75
CA ILE A 95 -35.26 49.36 31.88
C ILE A 95 -34.33 48.22 32.29
N LEU A 96 -34.12 48.03 33.61
CA LEU A 96 -33.33 46.92 34.13
C LEU A 96 -33.97 45.56 33.85
N ALA A 97 -35.30 45.46 33.96
CA ALA A 97 -36.03 44.25 33.61
C ALA A 97 -35.90 43.91 32.11
N GLU A 98 -35.95 44.91 31.23
CA GLU A 98 -35.74 44.73 29.79
C GLU A 98 -34.31 44.27 29.48
N ARG A 99 -33.28 44.95 30.02
CA ARG A 99 -31.88 44.56 29.85
C ARG A 99 -31.58 43.16 30.38
N LYS A 100 -32.18 42.77 31.51
CA LYS A 100 -32.06 41.41 32.04
C LYS A 100 -32.63 40.39 31.06
N LYS A 101 -33.80 40.66 30.48
CA LYS A 101 -34.44 39.79 29.50
C LYS A 101 -33.61 39.68 28.20
N GLU A 102 -33.05 40.80 27.73
CA GLU A 102 -32.14 40.81 26.57
C GLU A 102 -30.86 40.00 26.83
N LEU A 103 -30.26 40.19 28.01
CA LEU A 103 -29.07 39.45 28.42
C LEU A 103 -29.35 37.95 28.54
N GLU A 104 -30.48 37.56 29.15
CA GLU A 104 -30.91 36.15 29.22
C GLU A 104 -31.12 35.55 27.83
N SER A 105 -31.72 36.30 26.89
CA SER A 105 -31.87 35.88 25.50
C SER A 105 -30.51 35.69 24.81
N ALA A 106 -29.58 36.63 25.00
CA ALA A 106 -28.24 36.55 24.44
C ALA A 106 -27.44 35.36 25.01
N VAL A 107 -27.52 35.13 26.32
CA VAL A 107 -26.89 33.97 26.98
C VAL A 107 -27.47 32.67 26.43
N ASN A 108 -28.79 32.56 26.31
CA ASN A 108 -29.44 31.37 25.74
C ASN A 108 -29.03 31.14 24.27
N LYS A 109 -28.88 32.21 23.49
CA LYS A 109 -28.40 32.13 22.11
C LYS A 109 -26.95 31.64 22.04
N LEU A 110 -26.05 32.26 22.81
CA LEU A 110 -24.64 31.86 22.88
C LEU A 110 -24.47 30.43 23.41
N GLN A 111 -25.30 30.00 24.36
CA GLN A 111 -25.30 28.63 24.85
C GLN A 111 -25.67 27.63 23.74
N ARG A 112 -26.65 27.96 22.90
CA ARG A 112 -26.99 27.15 21.72
C ARG A 112 -25.85 27.11 20.71
N GLU A 113 -25.29 28.27 20.34
CA GLU A 113 -24.17 28.36 19.40
C GLU A 113 -22.93 27.58 19.89
N ASN A 114 -22.63 27.65 21.19
CA ASN A 114 -21.54 26.88 21.79
C ASN A 114 -21.84 25.37 21.78
N SER A 115 -23.09 24.96 22.01
CA SER A 115 -23.48 23.55 21.90
C SER A 115 -23.35 23.03 20.46
N THR A 116 -23.74 23.82 19.45
CA THR A 116 -23.59 23.44 18.04
C THR A 116 -22.13 23.41 17.61
N ALA A 117 -21.32 24.36 18.05
CA ALA A 117 -19.88 24.38 17.76
C ALA A 117 -19.15 23.19 18.39
N LYS A 118 -19.55 22.80 19.63
CA LYS A 118 -19.04 21.59 20.27
C LYS A 118 -19.41 20.33 19.50
N ALA A 119 -20.65 20.22 19.02
CA ALA A 119 -21.08 19.08 18.21
C ALA A 119 -20.28 18.97 16.90
N GLN A 120 -20.13 20.09 16.17
CA GLN A 120 -19.33 20.15 14.94
C GLN A 120 -17.85 19.82 15.19
N LYS A 121 -17.28 20.27 16.31
CA LYS A 121 -15.91 19.92 16.68
C LYS A 121 -15.74 18.42 16.89
N VAL A 122 -16.67 17.79 17.62
CA VAL A 122 -16.64 16.34 17.84
C VAL A 122 -16.77 15.57 16.52
N GLU A 123 -17.64 16.05 15.63
CA GLU A 123 -17.81 15.47 14.29
C GLU A 123 -16.53 15.60 13.45
N ALA A 124 -15.91 16.78 13.42
CA ALA A 124 -14.64 16.99 12.73
C ALA A 124 -13.50 16.13 13.32
N ASP A 125 -13.41 16.02 14.64
CA ASP A 125 -12.41 15.16 15.31
C ASP A 125 -12.62 13.69 14.96
N ASN A 126 -13.87 13.23 14.86
CA ASN A 126 -14.19 11.88 14.41
C ASN A 126 -13.83 11.67 12.93
N HIS A 127 -14.13 12.62 12.06
CA HIS A 127 -13.71 12.56 10.66
C HIS A 127 -12.19 12.48 10.52
N LEU A 128 -11.44 13.30 11.26
CA LEU A 128 -9.98 13.26 11.23
C LEU A 128 -9.43 11.89 11.67
N ARG A 129 -10.02 11.28 12.70
CA ARG A 129 -9.65 9.92 13.13
C ARG A 129 -9.91 8.88 12.06
N THR A 130 -11.07 8.93 11.39
CA THR A 130 -11.41 8.01 10.30
C THR A 130 -10.45 8.18 9.13
N LEU A 131 -10.21 9.41 8.68
CA LEU A 131 -9.26 9.70 7.60
C LEU A 131 -7.85 9.23 7.95
N GLN A 132 -7.42 9.40 9.21
CA GLN A 132 -6.11 8.93 9.66
C GLN A 132 -6.01 7.41 9.60
N ALA A 133 -7.05 6.69 10.05
CA ALA A 133 -7.11 5.23 9.98
C ALA A 133 -7.11 4.71 8.53
N GLU A 134 -7.88 5.36 7.65
CA GLU A 134 -7.90 5.05 6.21
C GLU A 134 -6.54 5.30 5.58
N HIS A 135 -5.89 6.44 5.88
CA HIS A 135 -4.58 6.76 5.34
C HIS A 135 -3.50 5.76 5.80
N THR A 136 -3.53 5.33 7.06
CA THR A 136 -2.62 4.28 7.55
C THR A 136 -2.89 2.94 6.86
N GLY A 137 -4.16 2.55 6.72
CA GLY A 137 -4.52 1.30 6.05
C GLY A 137 -4.18 1.31 4.55
N LEU A 138 -4.34 2.45 3.88
CA LEU A 138 -3.98 2.61 2.47
C LEU A 138 -2.46 2.57 2.28
N ARG A 139 -1.70 3.17 3.20
CA ARG A 139 -0.24 3.11 3.21
C ARG A 139 0.26 1.67 3.40
N GLU A 140 -0.34 0.90 4.30
CA GLU A 140 0.00 -0.51 4.50
C GLU A 140 -0.26 -1.33 3.24
N LYS A 141 -1.42 -1.14 2.59
CA LYS A 141 -1.74 -1.77 1.30
C LYS A 141 -0.75 -1.38 0.21
N HIS A 142 -0.35 -0.11 0.14
CA HIS A 142 0.65 0.35 -0.82
C HIS A 142 2.00 -0.33 -0.61
N ILE A 143 2.46 -0.43 0.65
CA ILE A 143 3.71 -1.13 0.98
C ILE A 143 3.62 -2.62 0.63
N ALA A 144 2.47 -3.27 0.88
CA ALA A 144 2.25 -4.65 0.51
C ALA A 144 2.30 -4.85 -1.01
N LEU A 145 1.59 -4.01 -1.77
CA LEU A 145 1.60 -4.05 -3.24
C LEU A 145 2.99 -3.79 -3.82
N GLU A 146 3.77 -2.89 -3.22
CA GLU A 146 5.14 -2.62 -3.65
C GLU A 146 6.06 -3.84 -3.44
N LYS A 147 5.93 -4.53 -2.29
CA LYS A 147 6.62 -5.79 -2.03
C LYS A 147 6.21 -6.89 -3.02
N ASP A 148 4.91 -7.01 -3.30
CA ASP A 148 4.40 -8.00 -4.26
C ASP A 148 4.91 -7.71 -5.67
N ARG A 149 4.94 -6.44 -6.08
CA ARG A 149 5.52 -6.01 -7.36
C ARG A 149 6.99 -6.40 -7.45
N ASP A 150 7.79 -6.12 -6.42
CA ASP A 150 9.21 -6.42 -6.41
C ASP A 150 9.47 -7.94 -6.42
N ALA A 151 8.65 -8.71 -5.69
CA ALA A 151 8.66 -10.17 -5.73
C ALA A 151 8.31 -10.71 -7.13
N LEU A 152 7.26 -10.17 -7.77
CA LEU A 152 6.88 -10.54 -9.14
C LEU A 152 7.99 -10.22 -10.14
N LYS A 153 8.66 -9.07 -9.99
CA LYS A 153 9.80 -8.67 -10.82
C LYS A 153 10.98 -9.64 -10.64
N ALA A 154 11.26 -10.07 -9.41
CA ALA A 154 12.30 -11.06 -9.16
C ALA A 154 11.95 -12.43 -9.79
N ILE A 155 10.69 -12.84 -9.73
CA ILE A 155 10.21 -14.08 -10.36
C ILE A 155 10.27 -13.98 -11.88
N SER A 156 9.88 -12.85 -12.48
CA SER A 156 9.89 -12.67 -13.93
C SER A 156 11.32 -12.74 -14.48
N VAL A 157 12.29 -12.11 -13.82
CA VAL A 157 13.72 -12.22 -14.18
C VAL A 157 14.22 -13.66 -14.09
N ARG A 158 13.85 -14.41 -13.04
CA ARG A 158 14.21 -15.83 -12.93
C ARG A 158 13.60 -16.66 -14.06
N ARG A 159 12.33 -16.44 -14.39
CA ARG A 159 11.64 -17.14 -15.49
C ARG A 159 12.27 -16.83 -16.84
N ALA A 160 12.57 -15.56 -17.13
CA ALA A 160 13.25 -15.15 -18.35
C ALA A 160 14.58 -15.89 -18.54
N LYS A 161 15.40 -15.97 -17.48
CA LYS A 161 16.67 -16.70 -17.50
C LYS A 161 16.50 -18.20 -17.77
N VAL A 162 15.48 -18.82 -17.18
CA VAL A 162 15.17 -20.24 -17.42
C VAL A 162 14.71 -20.45 -18.86
N VAL A 163 13.80 -19.61 -19.37
CA VAL A 163 13.32 -19.67 -20.77
C VAL A 163 14.49 -19.56 -21.73
N LYS A 164 15.39 -18.60 -21.52
CA LYS A 164 16.61 -18.46 -22.34
C LYS A 164 17.48 -19.71 -22.31
N THR A 165 17.70 -20.30 -21.13
CA THR A 165 18.54 -21.50 -20.98
C THR A 165 17.92 -22.70 -21.72
N VAL A 166 16.60 -22.86 -21.63
CA VAL A 166 15.86 -23.92 -22.33
C VAL A 166 15.90 -23.68 -23.84
N ALA A 167 15.64 -22.45 -24.27
CA ALA A 167 15.66 -22.08 -25.68
C ALA A 167 17.04 -22.30 -26.31
N ASP A 168 18.12 -21.88 -25.64
CA ASP A 168 19.50 -22.13 -26.07
C ASP A 168 19.81 -23.64 -26.17
N ARG A 169 19.39 -24.45 -25.19
CA ARG A 169 19.55 -25.91 -25.26
C ARG A 169 18.80 -26.50 -26.45
N ILE A 170 17.56 -26.07 -26.70
CA ILE A 170 16.78 -26.53 -27.86
C ILE A 170 17.49 -26.13 -29.15
N SER A 171 17.89 -24.87 -29.30
CA SER A 171 18.59 -24.37 -30.50
C SER A 171 19.87 -25.16 -30.79
N ARG A 172 20.68 -25.48 -29.78
CA ARG A 172 21.89 -26.31 -29.95
C ARG A 172 21.54 -27.73 -30.41
N ASN A 173 20.52 -28.35 -29.82
CA ASN A 173 20.09 -29.69 -30.21
C ASN A 173 19.53 -29.71 -31.64
N LEU A 174 18.79 -28.68 -32.05
CA LEU A 174 18.32 -28.51 -33.43
C LEU A 174 19.50 -28.38 -34.41
N ALA A 175 20.54 -27.63 -34.06
CA ALA A 175 21.73 -27.49 -34.90
C ALA A 175 22.48 -28.83 -35.08
N VAL A 176 22.57 -29.64 -34.01
CA VAL A 176 23.16 -30.99 -34.08
C VAL A 176 22.29 -31.90 -34.96
N HIS A 177 20.97 -31.88 -34.74
CA HIS A 177 20.03 -32.70 -35.50
C HIS A 177 20.03 -32.38 -37.00
N ALA A 178 20.03 -31.09 -37.36
CA ALA A 178 20.14 -30.65 -38.76
C ALA A 178 21.46 -31.11 -39.40
N GLY A 179 22.56 -31.09 -38.65
CA GLY A 179 23.85 -31.63 -39.08
C GLY A 179 23.79 -33.14 -39.31
N GLU A 180 23.25 -33.90 -38.36
CA GLU A 180 23.07 -35.35 -38.45
C GLU A 180 22.23 -35.73 -39.66
N LEU A 181 21.08 -35.08 -39.86
CA LEU A 181 20.20 -35.28 -41.03
C LEU A 181 20.96 -35.13 -42.35
N ILE A 182 21.77 -34.08 -42.50
CA ILE A 182 22.56 -33.87 -43.72
C ILE A 182 23.62 -34.97 -43.89
N THR A 183 24.29 -35.37 -42.81
CA THR A 183 25.33 -36.40 -42.89
C THR A 183 24.78 -37.81 -43.14
N GLU A 184 23.55 -38.09 -42.69
CA GLU A 184 22.89 -39.38 -42.85
C GLU A 184 22.14 -39.53 -44.19
N LEU A 185 21.90 -38.42 -44.92
CA LEU A 185 21.23 -38.42 -46.22
C LEU A 185 21.76 -39.49 -47.20
N PRO A 186 23.09 -39.66 -47.39
CA PRO A 186 23.62 -40.67 -48.31
C PRO A 186 23.33 -42.10 -47.88
N LEU A 187 23.27 -42.36 -46.57
CA LEU A 187 22.98 -43.68 -46.00
C LEU A 187 21.50 -44.02 -46.08
N ARG A 188 20.61 -43.04 -45.83
CA ARG A 188 19.15 -43.20 -45.94
C ARG A 188 18.66 -43.28 -47.39
N ALA A 189 19.49 -42.88 -48.35
CA ALA A 189 19.20 -42.97 -49.77
C ALA A 189 19.28 -44.41 -50.35
N ALA A 190 19.52 -45.44 -49.55
CA ALA A 190 19.51 -46.84 -49.97
C ALA A 190 18.14 -47.49 -49.72
N PRO A 191 17.49 -48.15 -50.70
CA PRO A 191 17.94 -48.47 -52.05
C PRO A 191 17.41 -47.46 -53.08
N TYR A 192 18.14 -46.36 -53.35
CA TYR A 192 18.14 -45.48 -54.54
C TYR A 192 16.83 -44.83 -55.03
N VAL A 193 15.67 -45.34 -54.60
CA VAL A 193 14.35 -44.93 -55.02
C VAL A 193 13.89 -43.88 -54.03
N GLY A 194 13.67 -42.65 -54.51
CA GLY A 194 13.20 -41.54 -53.67
C GLY A 194 14.27 -40.62 -53.10
N VAL A 195 15.46 -40.51 -53.71
CA VAL A 195 16.48 -39.53 -53.28
C VAL A 195 15.94 -38.09 -53.34
N ALA A 196 15.18 -37.75 -54.37
CA ALA A 196 14.54 -36.44 -54.48
C ALA A 196 13.53 -36.18 -53.35
N THR A 197 12.75 -37.19 -52.96
CA THR A 197 11.80 -37.08 -51.84
C THR A 197 12.51 -36.99 -50.49
N LEU A 198 13.64 -37.69 -50.31
CA LEU A 198 14.46 -37.59 -49.10
C LEU A 198 15.08 -36.20 -48.96
N VAL A 199 15.70 -35.66 -50.02
CA VAL A 199 16.27 -34.31 -50.01
C VAL A 199 15.19 -33.27 -49.77
N ALA A 200 14.04 -33.39 -50.43
CA ALA A 200 12.90 -32.50 -50.20
C ALA A 200 12.40 -32.58 -48.75
N GLY A 201 12.29 -33.78 -48.17
CA GLY A 201 11.92 -33.98 -46.76
C GLY A 201 12.91 -33.31 -45.81
N THR A 202 14.21 -33.54 -46.00
CA THR A 202 15.24 -32.89 -45.16
C THR A 202 15.26 -31.37 -45.30
N ALA A 203 14.91 -30.83 -46.47
CA ALA A 203 14.77 -29.39 -46.66
C ALA A 203 13.58 -28.81 -45.90
N VAL A 204 12.47 -29.54 -45.84
CA VAL A 204 11.30 -29.17 -45.04
C VAL A 204 11.62 -29.24 -43.55
N ASP A 205 12.30 -30.29 -43.10
CA ASP A 205 12.69 -30.47 -41.69
C ASP A 205 13.63 -29.34 -41.22
N ILE A 206 14.71 -29.07 -41.97
CA ILE A 206 15.67 -28.00 -41.64
C ILE A 206 14.99 -26.62 -41.67
N LYS A 207 14.05 -26.41 -42.60
CA LYS A 207 13.28 -25.15 -42.65
C LYS A 207 12.39 -25.00 -41.41
N SER A 208 11.71 -26.06 -40.99
CA SER A 208 10.88 -26.05 -39.79
C SER A 208 11.72 -25.80 -38.52
N ASP A 209 12.91 -26.39 -38.44
CA ASP A 209 13.84 -26.18 -37.32
C ASP A 209 14.38 -24.75 -37.28
N CYS A 210 14.66 -24.15 -38.44
CA CYS A 210 15.04 -22.74 -38.55
C CYS A 210 13.90 -21.82 -38.10
N GLU A 211 12.66 -22.07 -38.53
CA GLU A 211 11.48 -21.30 -38.09
C GLU A 211 11.27 -21.42 -36.58
N LEU A 212 11.35 -22.62 -36.01
CA LEU A 212 11.27 -22.84 -34.56
C LEU A 212 12.37 -22.08 -33.80
N SER A 213 13.61 -22.08 -34.32
CA SER A 213 14.71 -21.32 -33.71
C SER A 213 14.46 -19.81 -33.69
N ARG A 214 13.81 -19.26 -34.73
CA ARG A 214 13.42 -17.85 -34.78
C ARG A 214 12.31 -17.53 -33.80
N THR A 215 11.28 -18.38 -33.70
CA THR A 215 10.23 -18.21 -32.69
C THR A 215 10.78 -18.26 -31.26
N LEU A 216 11.73 -19.16 -30.99
CA LEU A 216 12.43 -19.22 -29.70
C LEU A 216 13.25 -17.95 -29.44
N ASN A 217 13.89 -17.38 -30.47
CA ASN A 217 14.59 -16.12 -30.36
C ASN A 217 13.65 -14.95 -30.07
N ASP A 218 12.50 -14.88 -30.75
CA ASP A 218 11.49 -13.84 -30.52
C ASP A 218 10.98 -13.89 -29.07
N LEU A 219 10.75 -15.10 -28.53
CA LEU A 219 10.37 -15.30 -27.13
C LEU A 219 11.45 -14.83 -26.14
N VAL A 220 12.73 -15.04 -26.46
CA VAL A 220 13.86 -14.58 -25.62
C VAL A 220 14.01 -13.05 -25.70
N VAL A 221 13.84 -12.46 -26.87
CA VAL A 221 13.90 -11.01 -27.08
C VAL A 221 12.73 -10.30 -26.39
N GLU A 222 11.52 -10.89 -26.42
CA GLU A 222 10.35 -10.38 -25.68
C GLU A 222 10.63 -10.30 -24.16
N HIS A 223 11.42 -11.23 -23.64
CA HIS A 223 11.88 -11.23 -22.26
C HIS A 223 13.09 -10.33 -21.97
N GLN A 224 13.48 -9.45 -22.91
CA GLN A 224 14.63 -8.54 -22.81
C GLN A 224 15.97 -9.24 -22.56
N GLU A 225 16.09 -10.51 -22.97
CA GLU A 225 17.30 -11.30 -22.85
C GLU A 225 18.13 -11.22 -24.14
N ALA A 226 19.44 -11.46 -24.03
CA ALA A 226 20.33 -11.45 -25.21
C ALA A 226 19.84 -12.46 -26.27
N PRO A 227 19.85 -12.08 -27.56
CA PRO A 227 19.30 -12.89 -28.65
C PRO A 227 20.05 -14.23 -28.80
N LEU A 228 19.33 -15.24 -29.25
CA LEU A 228 19.87 -16.56 -29.58
C LEU A 228 20.59 -16.53 -30.93
N ASP A 229 21.60 -17.39 -31.08
CA ASP A 229 22.26 -17.61 -32.37
C ASP A 229 21.40 -18.49 -33.29
N THR A 230 20.44 -17.88 -33.95
CA THR A 230 19.56 -18.54 -34.95
C THR A 230 20.32 -18.94 -36.22
N HIS A 231 21.46 -18.29 -36.49
CA HIS A 231 22.28 -18.60 -37.67
C HIS A 231 22.88 -20.01 -37.57
N ALA A 232 23.18 -20.50 -36.37
CA ALA A 232 23.70 -21.84 -36.15
C ALA A 232 22.83 -22.96 -36.75
N VAL A 233 21.50 -22.80 -36.76
CA VAL A 233 20.53 -23.75 -37.33
C VAL A 233 20.23 -23.40 -38.79
N CYS A 234 19.91 -22.14 -39.07
CA CYS A 234 19.46 -21.72 -40.40
C CYS A 234 20.54 -21.84 -41.49
N GLN A 235 21.84 -21.79 -41.14
CA GLN A 235 22.93 -22.00 -42.09
C GLN A 235 22.91 -23.37 -42.78
N TYR A 236 22.20 -24.36 -42.23
CA TYR A 236 22.11 -25.69 -42.82
C TYR A 236 21.16 -25.73 -44.01
N ALA A 237 20.25 -24.76 -44.16
CA ALA A 237 19.35 -24.67 -45.31
C ALA A 237 20.14 -24.48 -46.63
N ASP A 238 21.21 -23.70 -46.59
CA ASP A 238 22.08 -23.46 -47.75
C ASP A 238 23.10 -24.58 -48.00
N LYS A 239 23.24 -25.52 -47.04
CA LYS A 239 24.18 -26.66 -47.11
C LYS A 239 23.51 -27.96 -47.55
N ILE A 240 22.23 -27.92 -47.91
CA ILE A 240 21.49 -29.12 -48.35
C ILE A 240 22.06 -29.58 -49.70
N PRO A 241 22.59 -30.82 -49.79
CA PRO A 241 23.10 -31.34 -51.05
C PRO A 241 21.97 -31.56 -52.06
N THR A 242 22.23 -31.31 -53.33
CA THR A 242 21.25 -31.57 -54.39
C THR A 242 20.99 -33.07 -54.53
N ALA A 243 19.84 -33.44 -55.10
CA ALA A 243 19.52 -34.85 -55.36
C ALA A 243 20.60 -35.56 -56.19
N THR A 244 21.23 -34.84 -57.12
CA THR A 244 22.36 -35.35 -57.92
C THR A 244 23.62 -35.56 -57.08
N GLN A 245 23.91 -34.70 -56.10
CA GLN A 245 25.04 -34.86 -55.18
C GLN A 245 24.81 -36.01 -54.20
N VAL A 246 23.59 -36.15 -53.64
CA VAL A 246 23.26 -37.28 -52.77
C VAL A 246 23.33 -38.60 -53.54
N TRP A 247 22.86 -38.61 -54.79
CA TRP A 247 22.97 -39.76 -55.69
C TRP A 247 24.42 -40.20 -55.93
N THR A 248 25.32 -39.27 -56.25
CA THR A 248 26.73 -39.59 -56.49
C THR A 248 27.43 -40.07 -55.22
N MET A 249 27.11 -39.48 -54.07
CA MET A 249 27.63 -39.93 -52.77
C MET A 249 27.14 -41.33 -52.42
N ALA A 250 25.84 -41.60 -52.54
CA ALA A 250 25.25 -42.91 -52.29
C ALA A 250 25.85 -43.99 -53.20
N LYS A 251 25.98 -43.69 -54.50
CA LYS A 251 26.63 -44.59 -55.46
C LYS A 251 28.08 -44.87 -55.10
N SER A 252 28.85 -43.84 -54.74
CA SER A 252 30.26 -44.01 -54.36
C SER A 252 30.44 -44.87 -53.09
N GLN A 253 29.52 -44.77 -52.13
CA GLN A 253 29.53 -45.60 -50.93
C GLN A 253 29.15 -47.05 -51.25
N ALA A 254 28.15 -47.24 -52.10
CA ALA A 254 27.78 -48.57 -52.54
C ALA A 254 28.90 -49.22 -53.35
N ASP A 255 29.53 -48.52 -54.29
CA ASP A 255 30.65 -49.04 -55.08
C ASP A 255 31.82 -49.48 -54.17
N LYS A 256 32.12 -48.72 -53.10
CA LYS A 256 33.11 -49.11 -52.09
C LYS A 256 32.75 -50.38 -51.31
N LEU A 257 31.45 -50.70 -51.17
CA LEU A 257 30.97 -51.87 -50.43
C LEU A 257 30.74 -53.08 -51.35
N THR A 258 30.26 -52.87 -52.58
CA THR A 258 29.91 -53.93 -53.52
C THR A 258 31.12 -54.45 -54.30
N VAL A 259 32.07 -53.60 -54.69
CA VAL A 259 33.30 -54.01 -55.40
C VAL A 259 34.12 -55.03 -54.60
N PRO A 260 34.44 -54.82 -53.30
CA PRO A 260 35.18 -55.82 -52.54
C PRO A 260 34.37 -57.10 -52.30
N VAL A 261 33.05 -57.01 -52.09
CA VAL A 261 32.18 -58.18 -51.93
C VAL A 261 32.13 -59.01 -53.21
N TYR A 262 31.98 -58.38 -54.39
CA TYR A 262 32.02 -59.09 -55.67
C TYR A 262 33.39 -59.69 -55.96
N GLN A 263 34.49 -59.00 -55.64
CA GLN A 263 35.84 -59.54 -55.81
C GLN A 263 36.15 -60.71 -54.86
N VAL A 264 35.50 -60.78 -53.69
CA VAL A 264 35.59 -61.91 -52.77
C VAL A 264 34.77 -63.10 -53.29
N VAL A 265 33.56 -62.85 -53.78
CA VAL A 265 32.70 -63.90 -54.37
C VAL A 265 33.32 -64.45 -55.66
N GLU A 266 33.87 -63.61 -56.54
CA GLU A 266 34.61 -64.07 -57.73
C GLU A 266 35.82 -64.92 -57.37
N ARG A 267 36.56 -64.57 -56.31
CA ARG A 267 37.69 -65.39 -55.83
C ARG A 267 37.26 -66.73 -55.27
N LEU A 268 36.05 -66.82 -54.71
CA LEU A 268 35.46 -68.07 -54.22
C LEU A 268 34.92 -68.95 -55.36
N TYR A 269 34.43 -68.36 -56.45
CA TYR A 269 33.87 -69.08 -57.60
C TYR A 269 34.91 -69.52 -58.64
N ARG A 270 36.13 -68.98 -58.60
CA ARG A 270 37.23 -69.30 -59.54
C ARG A 270 38.21 -70.37 -59.00
N ARG A 271 37.86 -71.03 -57.89
CA ARG A 271 38.49 -72.27 -57.39
C ARG A 271 37.60 -73.46 -57.71
#